data_AF-A0A8S4SMK3-F1
#
_entry.id   AF-A0A8S4SMK3-F1
#
_cell.length_a   1.000
_cell.length_b   1.000
_cell.length_c   1.000
_cell.angle_alpha   90.00
_cell.angle_beta   90.00
_cell.angle_gamma   90.00
#
_symmetry.space_group_name_H-M   'P 1'
#
loop_
_entity.id
_entity.type
_entity.pdbx_description
1 polymer ?
#
loop_
_entity_poly.entity_id
_entity_poly.type
_entity_poly.pdbx_seq_one_letter_code
_entity_poly.pdbx_strand_id
1 'polypeptide(L)' 'MQLYEDLAHEITAMWNVESTVMVLIVVSVNGLLAKSFDQHLKKLSLGSWIEGRIQKAVVLETARIVRTFLTEEP' A
#
# COMPACT_ATOMS: atom_id res chain seq x y z
N MET A 1 12.77 -1.83 -6.83
CA MET A 1 12.10 -3.14 -6.64
C MET A 1 12.75 -3.91 -5.48
N GLN A 2 14.09 -3.99 -5.43
CA GLN A 2 14.90 -4.62 -4.37
C GLN A 2 14.49 -4.32 -2.91
N LEU A 3 14.25 -3.05 -2.54
CA LEU A 3 13.95 -2.68 -1.14
C LEU A 3 12.75 -3.45 -0.53
N TYR A 4 11.74 -3.76 -1.34
CA TYR A 4 10.54 -4.45 -0.87
C TYR A 4 10.73 -5.97 -0.79
N GLU A 5 11.66 -6.51 -1.57
CA GLU A 5 12.05 -7.92 -1.51
C GLU A 5 12.88 -8.18 -0.27
N ASP A 6 13.81 -7.29 0.08
CA ASP A 6 14.61 -7.39 1.32
C ASP A 6 13.69 -7.38 2.55
N LEU A 7 12.72 -6.45 2.59
CA LEU A 7 11.72 -6.38 3.66
C LEU A 7 10.87 -7.65 3.73
N ALA A 8 10.48 -8.22 2.59
CA ALA A 8 9.72 -9.47 2.56
C ALA A 8 10.53 -10.64 3.14
N HIS A 9 11.83 -10.73 2.83
CA HIS A 9 12.72 -11.76 3.39
C HIS A 9 12.87 -11.59 4.91
N GLU A 10 13.07 -10.36 5.40
CA GLU A 10 13.18 -10.09 6.83
C GLU A 10 11.91 -10.48 7.59
N ILE A 11 10.72 -10.10 7.09
CA ILE A 11 9.44 -10.47 7.71
C ILE A 11 9.23 -11.98 7.68
N THR A 12 9.55 -12.65 6.56
CA THR A 12 9.44 -14.11 6.43
C THR A 12 10.29 -14.82 7.49
N ALA A 13 11.54 -14.37 7.65
CA ALA A 13 12.46 -14.91 8.65
C ALA A 13 12.00 -14.64 10.09
N MET A 14 11.54 -13.42 10.38
CA MET A 14 11.07 -13.03 11.71
C MET A 14 9.83 -13.80 12.17
N TRP A 15 8.87 -14.05 11.26
CA TRP A 15 7.63 -14.76 11.57
C TRP A 15 7.70 -16.28 11.34
N ASN A 16 8.83 -16.79 10.84
CA ASN A 16 9.06 -18.20 10.52
C ASN A 16 7.94 -18.81 9.65
N VAL A 17 7.57 -18.12 8.58
CA VAL A 17 6.57 -18.56 7.59
C VAL A 17 7.26 -18.98 6.29
N GLU A 18 6.62 -19.84 5.49
CA GLU A 18 7.23 -20.35 4.24
C GLU A 18 7.36 -19.26 3.15
N SER A 19 6.45 -18.30 3.12
CA SER A 19 6.50 -17.17 2.19
C SER A 19 5.69 -15.97 2.68
N THR A 20 6.12 -14.77 2.32
CA THR A 20 5.40 -13.52 2.57
C THR A 20 4.97 -12.90 1.25
N VAL A 21 3.69 -12.56 1.13
CA VAL A 21 3.15 -11.81 -0.02
C VAL A 21 3.02 -10.34 0.38
N MET A 22 3.88 -9.49 -0.19
CA MET A 22 3.79 -8.04 -0.01
C MET A 22 2.79 -7.44 -1.00
N VAL A 23 1.76 -6.77 -0.46
CA VAL A 23 0.75 -6.04 -1.26
C VAL A 23 0.93 -4.55 -1.02
N LEU A 24 1.52 -3.86 -2.01
CA LEU A 24 1.70 -2.41 -1.95
C LEU A 24 0.41 -1.69 -2.36
N ILE A 25 -0.07 -0.83 -1.46
CA ILE A 25 -1.21 0.06 -1.70
C ILE A 25 -0.65 1.46 -1.95
N VAL A 26 -0.72 1.93 -3.20
CA VAL A 26 -0.31 3.28 -3.58
C VAL A 26 -1.55 4.11 -3.87
N VAL A 27 -1.67 5.24 -3.19
CA VAL A 27 -2.82 6.16 -3.28
C VAL A 27 -2.27 7.55 -3.55
N SER A 28 -2.88 8.29 -4.49
CA SER A 28 -2.49 9.68 -4.71
C SER A 28 -2.87 10.55 -3.51
N VAL A 29 -2.19 11.68 -3.33
CA VAL A 29 -2.49 12.68 -2.28
C VAL A 29 -3.93 13.21 -2.35
N ASN A 30 -4.56 13.13 -3.52
CA ASN A 30 -5.96 13.55 -3.73
C ASN A 30 -6.97 12.41 -3.49
N GLY A 31 -6.52 11.25 -3.02
CA GLY A 31 -7.37 10.08 -2.81
C GLY A 31 -7.75 9.31 -4.08
N LEU A 32 -7.16 9.62 -5.24
CA LEU A 32 -7.34 8.77 -6.44
C LEU A 32 -6.64 7.43 -6.26
N LEU A 33 -7.36 6.36 -6.60
CA LEU A 33 -6.88 4.97 -6.59
C LEU A 33 -6.69 4.47 -8.03
N ALA A 34 -5.65 3.68 -8.26
CA ALA A 34 -5.44 3.02 -9.54
C ALA A 34 -6.49 1.91 -9.76
N LYS A 35 -6.87 1.64 -11.01
CA LYS A 35 -7.80 0.53 -11.33
C LYS A 35 -7.27 -0.85 -10.90
N SER A 36 -5.96 -1.02 -10.82
CA SER A 36 -5.30 -2.23 -10.31
C SER A 36 -5.49 -2.43 -8.80
N PHE A 37 -6.00 -1.43 -8.08
CA PHE A 37 -6.21 -1.50 -6.64
C PHE A 37 -7.19 -2.60 -6.23
N ASP A 38 -8.28 -2.78 -6.98
CA ASP A 38 -9.24 -3.86 -6.76
C ASP A 38 -8.59 -5.26 -6.83
N GLN A 39 -7.59 -5.45 -7.70
CA GLN A 39 -6.83 -6.70 -7.79
C GLN A 39 -5.99 -6.95 -6.53
N HIS A 40 -5.43 -5.89 -5.93
CA HIS A 40 -4.67 -5.98 -4.68
C HIS A 40 -5.60 -6.28 -3.50
N LEU A 41 -6.79 -5.69 -3.46
CA LEU A 41 -7.80 -5.98 -2.43
C LEU A 41 -8.30 -7.42 -2.50
N LYS A 42 -8.53 -7.94 -3.70
CA LYS A 42 -8.90 -9.35 -3.92
C LYS A 42 -7.85 -10.32 -3.38
N LYS A 43 -6.55 -10.02 -3.56
CA LYS A 43 -5.45 -10.83 -2.98
C LYS A 43 -5.48 -10.85 -1.44
N LEU A 44 -6.00 -9.79 -0.83
CA LEU A 44 -6.13 -9.66 0.63
C LEU A 44 -7.50 -10.11 1.16
N SER A 45 -8.39 -10.63 0.30
CA SER A 45 -9.78 -10.94 0.65
C SER A 45 -10.54 -9.76 1.28
N LEU A 46 -10.19 -8.53 0.90
CA LEU A 46 -10.82 -7.31 1.38
C LEU A 46 -11.93 -6.86 0.42
N GLY A 47 -13.07 -6.43 0.97
CA GLY A 47 -14.19 -5.92 0.19
C GLY A 47 -13.96 -4.49 -0.31
N SER A 48 -14.65 -4.11 -1.39
CA SER A 48 -14.54 -2.79 -2.02
C SER A 48 -14.89 -1.61 -1.10
N TRP A 49 -15.60 -1.84 0.01
CA TRP A 49 -15.86 -0.82 1.03
C TRP A 49 -14.59 -0.21 1.63
N ILE A 50 -13.47 -0.94 1.58
CA ILE A 50 -12.17 -0.46 2.10
C ILE A 50 -11.60 0.66 1.23
N GLU A 51 -11.92 0.71 -0.07
CA GLU A 51 -11.47 1.75 -0.99
C GLU A 51 -11.87 3.12 -0.45
N GLY A 52 -13.16 3.30 -0.16
CA GLY A 52 -13.67 4.56 0.38
C GLY A 52 -13.04 4.96 1.72
N ARG A 53 -12.66 4.00 2.57
CA ARG A 53 -11.97 4.30 3.84
C ARG A 53 -10.54 4.76 3.62
N ILE A 54 -9.83 4.13 2.70
CA ILE A 54 -8.46 4.50 2.34
C ILE A 54 -8.45 5.89 1.70
N GLN A 55 -9.35 6.15 0.75
CA GLN A 55 -9.49 7.48 0.14
C GLN A 55 -9.81 8.55 1.18
N LYS A 56 -10.76 8.26 2.08
CA LYS A 56 -11.11 9.17 3.17
C LYS A 56 -9.92 9.43 4.10
N ALA A 57 -9.14 8.41 4.43
CA ALA A 57 -7.98 8.57 5.30
C ALA A 57 -6.91 9.48 4.68
N VAL A 58 -6.72 9.40 3.36
CA VAL A 58 -5.79 10.27 2.63
C VAL A 58 -6.31 11.69 2.54
N VAL A 59 -7.57 11.88 2.14
CA VAL A 59 -8.19 13.23 2.01
C VAL A 59 -8.28 13.96 3.34
N LEU A 60 -8.52 13.23 4.44
CA LEU A 60 -8.56 13.80 5.79
C LEU A 60 -7.17 13.89 6.44
N GLU A 61 -6.09 13.57 5.71
CA GLU A 61 -4.71 13.58 6.22
C GLU A 61 -4.51 12.75 7.50
N THR A 62 -5.31 11.70 7.67
CA THR A 62 -5.25 10.79 8.84
C THR A 62 -4.39 9.55 8.56
N ALA A 63 -3.90 9.37 7.34
CA ALA A 63 -2.93 8.34 6.99
C ALA A 63 -1.51 8.72 7.49
N ARG A 64 -0.92 7.91 8.36
CA ARG A 64 0.40 8.20 8.99
C ARG A 64 1.62 7.73 8.19
N ILE A 65 1.46 6.99 7.09
CA ILE A 65 2.56 6.57 6.21
C ILE A 65 2.31 7.11 4.81
N VAL A 66 2.51 8.43 4.65
CA VAL A 66 2.52 9.08 3.33
C VAL A 66 3.98 9.35 2.98
N ARG A 67 4.54 8.58 2.03
CA ARG A 67 5.77 8.99 1.35
C ARG A 67 5.35 9.91 0.20
N THR A 68 5.24 11.20 0.50
CA THR A 68 5.15 12.22 -0.55
C THR A 68 6.54 12.35 -1.15
N PHE A 69 6.70 11.98 -2.42
CA PHE A 69 7.86 12.41 -3.17
C PHE A 69 7.66 13.91 -3.38
N LEU A 70 8.43 14.73 -2.68
CA LEU A 70 8.60 16.12 -3.06
C LEU A 70 9.14 16.07 -4.49
N THR A 71 8.36 16.52 -5.46
CA THR A 71 8.89 16.88 -6.78
C THR A 71 10.05 17.81 -6.53
N GLU A 72 11.26 17.45 -6.97
CA GLU A 72 12.28 18.46 -7.19
C GLU A 72 11.69 19.38 -8.29
N GLU A 73 11.54 20.66 -7.94
CA GLU A 73 11.20 21.68 -8.93
C GLU A 73 12.25 21.66 -10.06
N PRO A 74 11.86 22.03 -11.30
CA PRO A 74 12.69 21.90 -12.49
C PRO A 74 14.05 22.63 -12.42
#